data_AF-A0ABD5N0C4-F1
#
_entry.id   AF-A0ABD5N0C4-F1
#
_cell.length_a   1.000
_cell.length_b   1.000
_cell.length_c   1.000
_cell.angle_alpha   90.00
_cell.angle_beta   90.00
_cell.angle_gamma   90.00
#
_symmetry.space_group_name_H-M   'P 1'
#
loop_
_entity.id
_entity.type
_entity.pdbx_description
1 polymer ?
#
loop_
_entity_poly.entity_id
_entity_poly.type
_entity_poly.pdbx_seq_one_letter_code
_entity_poly.pdbx_strand_id
1 'polypeptide(L)'
;MTLRKPSNNPPVKGRWWFPGGRIRKGETPKEALAREVKEETGLTVTTSKLVNVYSRIFNQRHDITLAYICKCKPTKITLNNEHSEYKYTKKTTKKHPPISTRSNKRLKKRKLINNH
;
A
#
# COMPACT_ATOMS: atom_id res chain seq x y z
N MET A 1 -9.95 1.40 -2.60
CA MET A 1 -9.99 0.34 -3.63
C MET A 1 -8.76 -0.54 -3.44
N THR A 2 -8.86 -1.83 -3.80
CA THR A 2 -7.73 -2.77 -3.81
C THR A 2 -7.64 -3.49 -5.13
N LEU A 3 -6.43 -3.83 -5.55
CA LEU A 3 -6.08 -4.49 -6.81
C LEU A 3 -5.58 -5.91 -6.54
N ARG A 4 -5.90 -6.85 -7.43
CA ARG A 4 -5.44 -8.25 -7.35
C ARG A 4 -4.34 -8.48 -8.38
N LYS A 5 -3.17 -8.98 -7.94
CA LYS A 5 -2.12 -9.44 -8.87
C LYS A 5 -2.60 -10.71 -9.62
N PRO A 6 -2.27 -10.86 -10.91
CA PRO A 6 -2.63 -12.02 -11.72
C PRO A 6 -2.22 -13.34 -11.06
N SER A 7 -2.97 -14.40 -11.37
CA SER A 7 -2.70 -15.74 -10.85
C SER A 7 -1.36 -16.31 -11.32
N ASN A 8 -0.73 -15.74 -12.34
CA ASN A 8 0.48 -16.33 -12.92
C ASN A 8 1.75 -15.62 -12.45
N ASN A 9 1.65 -14.74 -11.44
CA ASN A 9 2.76 -13.94 -10.93
C ASN A 9 3.21 -14.38 -9.51
N PRO A 10 4.00 -15.45 -9.36
CA PRO A 10 4.61 -15.82 -8.08
C PRO A 10 5.63 -14.75 -7.65
N PRO A 11 5.83 -14.46 -6.34
CA PRO A 11 5.32 -15.15 -5.14
C PRO A 11 4.04 -14.53 -4.54
N VAL A 12 3.44 -13.53 -5.20
CA VAL A 12 2.29 -12.75 -4.70
C VAL A 12 0.96 -13.11 -5.38
N LYS A 13 0.95 -14.23 -6.11
CA LYS A 13 -0.19 -14.84 -6.81
C LYS A 13 -1.50 -14.67 -6.03
N GLY A 14 -2.45 -13.96 -6.62
CA GLY A 14 -3.83 -13.83 -6.12
C GLY A 14 -4.02 -12.96 -4.88
N ARG A 15 -2.99 -12.24 -4.41
CA ARG A 15 -3.10 -11.33 -3.26
C ARG A 15 -3.70 -9.98 -3.66
N TRP A 16 -4.35 -9.33 -2.69
CA TRP A 16 -4.98 -8.03 -2.84
C TRP A 16 -4.15 -6.93 -2.17
N TRP A 17 -3.80 -5.90 -2.91
CA TRP A 17 -2.99 -4.77 -2.44
C TRP A 17 -3.67 -3.43 -2.74
N PHE A 18 -3.21 -2.37 -2.08
CA PHE A 18 -3.57 -1.01 -2.51
C PHE A 18 -2.76 -0.63 -3.75
N PRO A 19 -3.29 0.24 -4.63
CA PRO A 19 -2.50 0.80 -5.71
C PRO A 19 -1.24 1.48 -5.18
N GLY A 20 -0.12 1.34 -5.90
CA GLY A 20 1.14 1.96 -5.52
C GLY A 20 2.38 1.15 -5.88
N GLY A 21 3.52 1.84 -5.87
CA GLY A 21 4.81 1.28 -6.22
C GLY A 21 5.96 2.10 -5.64
N ARG A 22 7.13 2.00 -6.29
CA ARG A 22 8.34 2.70 -5.85
C ARG A 22 8.31 4.16 -6.32
N ILE A 23 8.85 5.04 -5.49
CA ILE A 23 9.17 6.42 -5.90
C ILE A 23 10.39 6.35 -6.81
N ARG A 24 10.29 6.88 -8.03
CA ARG A 24 11.42 6.91 -8.98
C ARG A 24 12.34 8.09 -8.66
N LYS A 25 13.58 8.03 -9.14
CA LYS A 25 14.55 9.13 -8.97
C LYS A 25 13.96 10.42 -9.58
N GLY A 26 13.97 11.50 -8.80
CA GLY A 26 13.44 12.79 -9.22
C GLY A 26 11.94 12.98 -8.98
N GLU A 27 11.22 11.98 -8.47
CA GLU A 27 9.82 12.12 -8.09
C GLU A 27 9.67 12.49 -6.62
N THR A 28 8.73 13.39 -6.32
CA THR A 28 8.15 13.54 -5.00
C THR A 28 7.22 12.35 -4.68
N PRO A 29 6.94 12.06 -3.41
CA PRO A 29 5.97 11.04 -3.04
C PRO A 29 4.58 11.21 -3.65
N LYS A 30 4.14 12.46 -3.83
CA LYS A 30 2.83 12.76 -4.41
C LYS A 30 2.79 12.52 -5.92
N GLU A 31 3.88 12.80 -6.63
CA GLU A 31 4.00 12.48 -8.06
C GLU A 31 4.01 10.97 -8.29
N ALA A 32 4.81 10.23 -7.52
CA ALA A 32 4.81 8.78 -7.58
C ALA A 32 3.42 8.20 -7.29
N LEU A 33 2.72 8.69 -6.25
CA LEU A 33 1.35 8.30 -5.94
C LEU A 33 0.39 8.54 -7.11
N ALA A 34 0.43 9.73 -7.72
CA ALA A 34 -0.45 10.08 -8.83
C ALA A 34 -0.16 9.23 -10.07
N ARG A 35 1.12 8.99 -10.38
CA ARG A 35 1.57 8.14 -11.48
C ARG A 35 1.11 6.70 -11.29
N GLU A 36 1.41 6.08 -10.15
CA GLU A 36 1.06 4.67 -9.88
C GLU A 36 -0.46 4.46 -9.94
N VAL A 37 -1.25 5.36 -9.33
CA VAL A 37 -2.72 5.28 -9.42
C VAL A 37 -3.18 5.39 -10.87
N LYS A 38 -2.57 6.27 -11.68
CA LYS A 38 -2.92 6.44 -13.08
C LYS A 38 -2.54 5.22 -13.92
N GLU A 39 -1.32 4.71 -13.75
CA GLU A 39 -0.78 3.55 -14.46
C GLU A 39 -1.59 2.28 -14.14
N GLU A 40 -1.91 2.04 -12.87
CA GLU A 40 -2.56 0.79 -12.45
C GLU A 40 -4.09 0.79 -12.62
N THR A 41 -4.74 1.97 -12.68
CA THR A 41 -6.20 2.06 -12.60
C THR A 41 -6.85 3.02 -13.60
N GLY A 42 -6.06 3.83 -14.30
CA GLY A 42 -6.55 4.90 -15.17
C GLY A 42 -7.11 6.13 -14.44
N LEU A 43 -7.23 6.08 -13.11
CA LEU A 43 -7.78 7.17 -12.30
C LEU A 43 -6.80 8.35 -12.18
N THR A 44 -7.34 9.57 -12.20
CA THR A 44 -6.56 10.79 -11.95
C THR A 44 -6.81 11.28 -10.53
N VAL A 45 -5.77 11.30 -9.69
CA VAL A 45 -5.82 11.83 -8.31
C VAL A 45 -6.05 13.35 -8.35
N THR A 46 -7.05 13.83 -7.59
CA THR A 46 -7.35 15.27 -7.46
C THR A 46 -6.85 15.84 -6.15
N THR A 47 -6.91 15.06 -5.07
CA THR A 47 -6.38 15.42 -3.76
C THR A 47 -5.81 14.19 -3.07
N SER A 48 -4.76 14.39 -2.28
CA SER A 48 -4.16 13.34 -1.46
C SER A 48 -3.77 13.85 -0.08
N LYS A 49 -3.99 13.01 0.94
CA LYS A 49 -3.59 13.29 2.33
C LYS A 49 -2.76 12.12 2.86
N LEU A 50 -1.56 12.40 3.33
CA LEU A 50 -0.74 11.41 4.02
C LEU A 50 -1.44 11.02 5.32
N VAL A 51 -1.67 9.73 5.51
CA VAL A 51 -2.37 9.21 6.69
C VAL A 51 -1.48 8.36 7.59
N ASN A 52 -0.42 7.77 7.03
CA ASN A 52 0.53 7.02 7.83
C ASN A 52 1.88 6.83 7.11
N VAL A 53 2.90 6.53 7.90
CA VAL A 53 4.23 6.14 7.44
C VAL A 53 4.59 4.81 8.08
N TYR A 54 4.90 3.81 7.27
CA TYR A 54 5.33 2.50 7.73
C TYR A 54 6.80 2.31 7.45
N SER A 55 7.49 1.70 8.41
CA SER A 55 8.90 1.37 8.34
C SER A 55 9.06 -0.14 8.43
N ARG A 56 9.68 -0.76 7.42
CA ARG A 56 9.95 -2.20 7.40
C ARG A 56 11.41 -2.46 7.06
N ILE A 57 12.12 -3.01 8.02
CA ILE A 57 13.54 -3.34 7.90
C ILE A 57 13.67 -4.81 7.51
N PHE A 58 14.49 -5.06 6.50
CA PHE A 58 14.96 -6.37 6.06
C PHE A 58 16.49 -6.39 6.10
N ASN A 59 17.10 -7.56 6.00
CA ASN A 59 18.56 -7.72 6.17
C ASN A 59 19.41 -6.79 5.28
N GLN A 60 18.98 -6.50 4.06
CA GLN A 60 19.73 -5.69 3.08
C GLN A 60 18.96 -4.46 2.58
N ARG A 61 17.76 -4.19 3.11
CA ARG A 61 16.93 -3.08 2.65
C ARG A 61 16.03 -2.55 3.74
N HIS A 62 15.75 -1.25 3.69
CA HIS A 62 14.79 -0.60 4.55
C HIS A 62 13.71 0.04 3.68
N ASP A 63 12.51 -0.53 3.73
CA ASP A 63 11.37 0.00 3.01
C ASP A 63 10.64 1.03 3.89
N ILE A 64 10.49 2.26 3.39
CA ILE A 64 9.58 3.27 3.94
C ILE A 64 8.36 3.37 3.03
N THR A 65 7.17 3.10 3.59
CA THR A 65 5.90 3.17 2.86
C THR A 65 5.08 4.36 3.33
N LEU A 66 4.73 5.23 2.40
CA LEU A 66 3.87 6.39 2.65
C LEU A 66 2.44 6.06 2.22
N ALA A 67 1.51 6.01 3.16
CA ALA A 67 0.11 5.69 2.89
C ALA A 67 -0.72 6.96 2.75
N TYR A 68 -1.46 7.07 1.65
CA TYR A 68 -2.31 8.21 1.35
C TYR A 68 -3.78 7.81 1.23
N ILE A 69 -4.68 8.70 1.64
CA ILE A 69 -6.07 8.71 1.19
C ILE A 69 -6.17 9.68 0.01
N CYS A 70 -6.78 9.23 -1.08
CA CYS A 70 -6.93 10.01 -2.31
C CYS A 70 -8.39 10.22 -2.66
N LYS A 71 -8.72 11.39 -3.22
CA LYS A 71 -9.90 11.56 -4.08
C LYS A 71 -9.43 11.54 -5.53
N CYS A 72 -10.24 10.96 -6.41
CA CYS A 72 -9.95 10.86 -7.83
C CYS A 72 -11.11 11.44 -8.65
N LYS A 73 -10.83 11.85 -9.90
CA LYS A 73 -11.87 12.18 -10.86
C LYS A 73 -12.71 10.92 -11.15
N PRO A 74 -14.04 11.02 -11.25
CA PRO A 74 -14.87 9.88 -11.60
C PRO A 74 -14.62 9.50 -13.06
N THR A 75 -13.98 8.36 -13.28
CA THR A 75 -13.75 7.80 -14.62
C THR A 75 -13.94 6.28 -14.58
N LYS A 76 -14.10 5.66 -15.74
CA LYS A 76 -14.01 4.20 -15.85
C LYS A 76 -12.62 3.75 -15.40
N ILE A 77 -12.58 2.70 -14.57
CA ILE A 77 -11.32 2.07 -14.16
C ILE A 77 -10.85 1.16 -15.28
N THR A 78 -9.58 1.29 -15.64
CA THR A 78 -8.89 0.42 -16.59
C THR A 78 -7.60 -0.04 -15.92
N LEU A 79 -7.51 -1.35 -15.66
CA LEU A 79 -6.31 -1.93 -15.05
C LEU A 79 -5.24 -2.14 -16.12
N ASN A 80 -3.97 -1.96 -15.73
CA ASN A 80 -2.85 -2.38 -16.56
C ASN A 80 -2.56 -3.88 -16.39
N ASN A 81 -1.54 -4.37 -17.12
CA ASN A 81 -1.15 -5.78 -17.13
C ASN A 81 -0.63 -6.30 -15.78
N GLU A 82 -0.41 -5.41 -14.80
CA GLU A 82 0.05 -5.82 -13.47
C GLU A 82 -1.07 -6.38 -12.59
N HIS A 83 -2.34 -6.14 -12.92
CA HIS A 83 -3.48 -6.48 -12.07
C HIS A 83 -4.61 -7.09 -12.90
N SER A 84 -5.24 -8.13 -12.36
CA SER A 84 -6.34 -8.83 -13.05
C SER A 84 -7.72 -8.37 -12.60
N GLU A 85 -7.84 -7.85 -11.38
CA GLU A 85 -9.12 -7.46 -10.79
C GLU A 85 -8.97 -6.27 -9.83
N TYR A 86 -10.06 -5.53 -9.62
CA TYR A 86 -10.17 -4.54 -8.55
C TYR A 86 -11.45 -4.75 -7.73
N LYS A 87 -11.42 -4.33 -6.46
CA LYS A 87 -12.59 -4.33 -5.57
C LYS A 87 -12.65 -3.06 -4.74
N TYR A 88 -13.87 -2.55 -4.54
CA TYR A 88 -14.15 -1.57 -3.51
C TYR A 88 -14.41 -2.29 -2.20
N THR A 89 -13.73 -1.87 -1.13
CA THR A 89 -13.92 -2.45 0.20
C THR A 89 -14.36 -1.34 1.15
N LYS A 90 -15.44 -1.59 1.90
CA LYS A 90 -15.93 -0.68 2.97
C LYS A 90 -15.09 -0.80 4.25
N LYS A 91 -14.36 -1.92 4.41
CA LYS A 91 -13.47 -2.21 5.54
C LYS A 91 -12.12 -2.68 5.02
N THR A 92 -11.04 -2.13 5.58
CA THR A 92 -9.69 -2.66 5.45
C THR A 92 -9.63 -4.00 6.20
N THR A 93 -9.92 -5.11 5.52
CA THR A 93 -9.87 -6.44 6.13
C THR A 93 -8.43 -6.79 6.57
N LYS A 94 -8.29 -7.60 7.62
CA LYS A 94 -7.00 -8.07 8.20
C LYS A 94 -6.07 -8.80 7.19
N LYS A 95 -6.53 -9.06 5.96
CA LYS A 95 -5.79 -9.74 4.87
C LYS A 95 -5.10 -8.78 3.91
N HIS A 96 -5.33 -7.47 4.03
CA HIS A 96 -4.54 -6.47 3.31
C HIS A 96 -3.24 -6.20 4.06
N PRO A 97 -2.20 -5.66 3.39
CA PRO A 97 -1.06 -5.07 4.10
C PRO A 97 -1.65 -4.18 5.18
N PRO A 98 -1.26 -4.37 6.45
CA PRO A 98 -1.94 -3.68 7.51
C PRO A 98 -1.81 -2.18 7.25
N ILE A 99 -2.94 -1.52 6.99
CA ILE A 99 -3.12 -0.17 7.51
C ILE A 99 -3.33 -0.35 9.01
N SER A 100 -2.34 -0.90 9.74
CA SER A 100 -2.44 -1.00 11.18
C SER A 100 -1.99 0.32 11.74
N THR A 101 -2.93 1.10 12.27
CA THR A 101 -2.68 2.12 13.29
C THR A 101 -2.21 1.50 14.62
N ARG A 102 -1.54 0.34 14.58
CA ARG A 102 -1.11 -0.40 15.76
C ARG A 102 0.41 -0.46 15.80
N SER A 103 0.98 0.68 16.11
CA SER A 103 2.23 0.78 16.85
C SER A 103 2.23 -0.29 17.97
N ASN A 104 3.31 -1.05 18.08
CA ASN A 104 3.73 -1.73 19.31
C ASN A 104 2.78 -2.75 19.95
N LYS A 105 2.59 -3.94 19.34
CA LYS A 105 2.35 -5.18 20.13
C LYS A 105 3.58 -6.05 20.35
N ARG A 106 4.72 -5.72 19.72
CA ARG A 106 6.00 -6.44 19.94
C ARG A 106 6.85 -5.87 21.09
N LEU A 107 6.44 -4.75 21.71
CA LEU A 107 7.05 -4.24 22.95
C LEU A 107 6.41 -4.77 24.25
N LYS A 108 5.31 -5.54 24.21
CA LYS A 108 4.71 -6.14 25.41
C LYS A 108 5.26 -7.52 25.82
N LYS A 109 6.34 -8.00 25.18
CA LYS A 109 7.03 -9.24 25.60
C LYS A 109 8.43 -9.01 26.18
N ARG A 110 8.77 -7.76 26.52
CA ARG A 110 10.05 -7.36 27.15
C ARG A 110 9.87 -6.72 28.53
N LYS A 111 8.84 -7.15 29.28
CA LYS A 111 8.57 -6.76 30.67
C LYS A 111 8.40 -7.99 31.60
N LEU A 112 9.16 -9.06 31.33
CA LEU A 112 9.25 -10.26 32.18
C LEU A 112 10.70 -10.76 32.35
N ILE A 113 11.69 -9.89 32.11
CA ILE A 113 13.08 -10.18 32.47
C ILE A 113 13.64 -8.87 33.00
N ASN A 114 14.09 -8.91 34.26
CA ASN A 114 14.57 -7.82 35.10
C ASN A 114 13.50 -7.17 35.99
N ASN A 115 13.23 -7.81 37.12
CA ASN A 115 13.35 -7.20 38.44
C ASN A 115 13.55 -8.33 39.45
N HIS A 116 14.73 -8.36 40.06
CA HIS A 116 15.19 -9.11 41.24
C HIS A 116 14.80 -10.58 41.39
#